data_AF-A0A256HY11-F1
#
_entry.id   AF-A0A256HY11-F1
#
_cell.length_a   1.000
_cell.length_b   1.000
_cell.length_c   1.000
_cell.angle_alpha   90.00
_cell.angle_beta   90.00
_cell.angle_gamma   90.00
#
_symmetry.space_group_name_H-M   'P 1'
#
loop_
_entity.id
_entity.type
_entity.pdbx_description
1 polymer ?
#
loop_
_entity_poly.entity_id
_entity_poly.type
_entity_poly.pdbx_seq_one_letter_code
_entity_poly.pdbx_strand_id
1 'polypeptide(L)'
;MELPTPQDLRERRTTLELTQSELADAADVSQPLIARIEGGDVDPRLSTLRRIVNALQEAEGEVVRASDLMNETVISVAPDDAVREAVDLMEEEAYSQLPVLQNGVPVGSISQGDVVHAGENVGDHPVSEVMSESFPTVA
;
A
#
# COMPACT_ATOMS: atom_id res chain seq x y z
N MET A 1 -22.76 -8.57 -8.66
CA MET A 1 -22.05 -7.57 -9.50
C MET A 1 -23.07 -6.55 -9.94
N GLU A 2 -22.90 -5.33 -9.47
CA GLU A 2 -23.64 -4.17 -9.97
C GLU A 2 -23.21 -3.88 -11.42
N LEU A 3 -24.16 -3.53 -12.30
CA LEU A 3 -23.83 -3.17 -13.68
C LEU A 3 -23.32 -1.72 -13.70
N PRO A 4 -22.11 -1.46 -14.22
CA PRO A 4 -21.58 -0.10 -14.27
C PRO A 4 -22.39 0.75 -15.27
N THR A 5 -22.61 1.99 -14.89
CA THR A 5 -23.20 3.01 -15.75
C THR A 5 -22.18 3.52 -16.78
N PRO A 6 -22.64 4.18 -17.86
CA PRO A 6 -21.75 4.90 -18.79
C PRO A 6 -20.73 5.83 -18.10
N GLN A 7 -21.17 6.52 -17.05
CA GLN A 7 -20.33 7.43 -16.30
C GLN A 7 -19.26 6.67 -15.52
N ASP A 8 -19.61 5.57 -14.86
CA ASP A 8 -18.65 4.72 -14.12
C ASP A 8 -17.52 4.21 -15.03
N LEU A 9 -17.87 3.78 -16.26
CA LEU A 9 -16.88 3.31 -17.23
C LEU A 9 -15.91 4.41 -17.64
N ARG A 10 -16.43 5.62 -17.89
CA ARG A 10 -15.62 6.78 -18.25
C ARG A 10 -14.68 7.18 -17.10
N GLU A 11 -15.22 7.27 -15.89
CA GLU A 11 -14.47 7.65 -14.69
C GLU A 11 -13.31 6.67 -14.45
N ARG A 12 -13.60 5.36 -14.39
CA ARG A 12 -12.58 4.31 -14.24
C ARG A 12 -11.49 4.39 -15.31
N ARG A 13 -11.88 4.51 -16.59
CA ARG A 13 -10.92 4.66 -17.69
C ARG A 13 -9.99 5.87 -17.47
N THR A 14 -10.56 7.02 -17.11
CA THR A 14 -9.77 8.26 -16.92
C THR A 14 -8.89 8.22 -15.68
N THR A 15 -9.31 7.56 -14.60
CA THR A 15 -8.48 7.34 -13.41
C THR A 15 -7.25 6.50 -13.71
N LEU A 16 -7.37 5.56 -14.67
CA LEU A 16 -6.26 4.75 -15.18
C LEU A 16 -5.43 5.44 -16.27
N GLU A 17 -5.71 6.72 -16.54
CA GLU A 17 -5.04 7.51 -17.58
C GLU A 17 -5.15 6.93 -19.00
N LEU A 18 -6.09 6.01 -19.23
CA LEU A 18 -6.31 5.38 -20.53
C LEU A 18 -7.09 6.31 -21.46
N THR A 19 -6.67 6.39 -22.72
CA THR A 19 -7.50 6.93 -23.79
C THR A 19 -8.63 5.97 -24.17
N GLN A 20 -9.64 6.48 -24.87
CA GLN A 20 -10.72 5.63 -25.39
C GLN A 20 -10.21 4.58 -26.38
N SER A 21 -9.13 4.87 -27.12
CA SER A 21 -8.51 3.93 -28.05
C SER A 21 -7.83 2.79 -27.31
N GLU A 22 -7.04 3.09 -26.28
CA GLU A 22 -6.34 2.07 -25.50
C GLU A 22 -7.32 1.11 -24.80
N LEU A 23 -8.41 1.63 -24.23
CA LEU A 23 -9.46 0.78 -23.67
C LEU A 23 -10.16 -0.07 -24.74
N ALA A 24 -10.40 0.52 -25.92
CA ALA A 24 -11.04 -0.20 -27.02
C ALA A 24 -10.17 -1.37 -27.52
N ASP A 25 -8.87 -1.13 -27.68
CA ASP A 25 -7.89 -2.15 -28.09
C ASP A 25 -7.82 -3.27 -27.05
N ALA A 26 -7.74 -2.94 -25.76
CA ALA A 26 -7.72 -3.92 -24.66
C ALA A 26 -9.02 -4.74 -24.58
N ALA A 27 -10.17 -4.14 -24.87
CA ALA A 27 -11.47 -4.81 -24.84
C ALA A 27 -11.84 -5.52 -26.16
N ASP A 28 -10.97 -5.47 -27.18
CA ASP A 28 -11.22 -5.96 -28.53
C ASP A 28 -12.57 -5.44 -29.09
N VAL A 29 -12.71 -4.11 -29.08
CA VAL A 29 -13.82 -3.35 -29.66
C VAL A 29 -13.30 -2.10 -30.38
N SER A 30 -14.18 -1.38 -31.09
CA SER A 30 -13.78 -0.15 -31.76
C SER A 30 -13.84 1.06 -30.82
N GLN A 31 -12.89 1.99 -30.95
CA GLN A 31 -12.91 3.25 -30.20
C GLN A 31 -14.23 4.04 -30.34
N PRO A 32 -14.86 4.14 -31.54
CA PRO A 32 -16.16 4.79 -31.66
C PRO A 32 -17.27 4.12 -30.83
N LEU A 33 -17.18 2.81 -30.57
CA LEU A 33 -18.14 2.13 -29.71
C LEU A 33 -17.94 2.53 -28.24
N ILE A 34 -16.71 2.59 -27.74
CA ILE A 34 -16.39 3.11 -26.39
C ILE A 34 -16.92 4.54 -26.23
N ALA A 35 -16.64 5.41 -27.20
CA ALA A 35 -17.07 6.81 -27.14
C ALA A 35 -18.61 6.95 -27.02
N ARG A 36 -19.36 6.16 -27.79
CA ARG A 36 -20.84 6.17 -27.75
C ARG A 36 -21.39 5.55 -26.47
N ILE A 37 -20.74 4.53 -25.92
CA ILE A 37 -21.12 3.94 -24.63
C ILE A 37 -20.91 4.96 -23.51
N GLU A 38 -19.73 5.57 -23.41
CA GLU A 38 -19.42 6.59 -22.39
C GLU A 38 -20.31 7.83 -22.50
N GLY A 39 -20.73 8.17 -23.73
CA GLY A 39 -21.70 9.24 -23.99
C GLY A 39 -23.15 8.89 -23.63
N GLY A 40 -23.45 7.61 -23.35
CA GLY A 40 -24.80 7.13 -23.08
C GLY A 40 -25.69 6.96 -24.33
N ASP A 41 -25.12 7.07 -25.53
CA ASP A 41 -25.83 7.00 -26.82
C ASP A 41 -26.14 5.57 -27.26
N VAL A 42 -25.53 4.57 -26.61
CA VAL A 42 -25.63 3.15 -26.96
C VAL A 42 -25.72 2.31 -25.70
N ASP A 43 -26.69 1.40 -25.67
CA ASP A 43 -26.73 0.29 -24.71
C ASP A 43 -25.97 -0.92 -25.28
N PRO A 44 -24.80 -1.27 -24.74
CA PRO A 44 -24.00 -2.37 -25.27
C PRO A 44 -24.61 -3.73 -24.92
N ARG A 45 -24.35 -4.73 -25.77
CA ARG A 45 -24.61 -6.12 -25.39
C ARG A 45 -23.81 -6.47 -24.14
N LEU A 46 -24.38 -7.32 -23.28
CA LEU A 46 -23.71 -7.77 -22.05
C LEU A 46 -22.31 -8.36 -22.31
N SER A 47 -22.11 -9.05 -23.44
CA SER A 47 -20.81 -9.59 -23.84
C SER A 47 -19.78 -8.47 -24.09
N THR A 48 -20.19 -7.38 -24.71
CA THR A 48 -19.33 -6.22 -24.97
C THR A 48 -19.01 -5.48 -23.67
N LEU A 49 -20.02 -5.25 -22.82
CA LEU A 49 -19.83 -4.64 -21.52
C LEU A 49 -18.84 -5.43 -20.66
N ARG A 50 -18.96 -6.77 -20.65
CA ARG A 50 -18.01 -7.65 -19.93
C ARG A 50 -16.58 -7.50 -20.42
N ARG A 51 -16.35 -7.42 -21.74
CA ARG A 51 -15.01 -7.20 -22.29
C ARG A 51 -14.41 -5.88 -21.81
N ILE A 52 -15.20 -4.82 -21.83
CA ILE A 52 -14.78 -3.49 -21.37
C ILE A 52 -14.45 -3.51 -19.87
N VAL A 53 -15.31 -4.12 -19.05
CA VAL A 53 -15.10 -4.23 -17.60
C VAL A 53 -13.85 -5.04 -17.27
N ASN A 54 -13.63 -6.16 -17.97
CA ASN A 54 -12.44 -6.99 -17.76
C ASN A 54 -11.16 -6.23 -18.16
N ALA A 55 -11.17 -5.55 -19.31
CA ALA A 55 -10.02 -4.74 -19.75
C ALA A 55 -9.68 -3.63 -18.74
N LEU A 56 -10.69 -2.98 -18.13
CA LEU A 56 -10.47 -2.01 -17.05
C LEU A 56 -9.90 -2.66 -15.79
N GLN A 57 -10.38 -3.84 -15.40
CA GLN A 57 -9.87 -4.57 -14.23
C GLN A 57 -8.42 -5.03 -14.42
N GLU A 58 -8.06 -5.48 -15.62
CA GLU A 58 -6.68 -5.86 -15.95
C GLU A 58 -5.75 -4.64 -15.94
N ALA A 59 -6.22 -3.49 -16.41
CA ALA A 59 -5.46 -2.24 -16.38
C ALA A 59 -5.35 -1.61 -14.98
N GLU A 60 -6.31 -1.84 -14.08
CA GLU A 60 -6.25 -1.44 -12.66
C GLU A 60 -5.11 -2.16 -11.90
N GLY A 61 -4.59 -3.26 -12.44
CA GLY A 61 -3.65 -4.12 -11.72
C GLY A 61 -4.33 -4.87 -10.57
N GLU A 62 -3.59 -5.77 -9.92
CA GLU A 62 -4.09 -6.40 -8.70
C GLU A 62 -4.13 -5.35 -7.58
N VAL A 63 -5.29 -5.19 -6.93
CA VAL A 63 -5.40 -4.40 -5.71
C VAL A 63 -4.59 -5.12 -4.62
N VAL A 64 -3.35 -4.69 -4.41
CA VAL A 64 -2.49 -5.20 -3.34
C VAL A 64 -2.90 -4.52 -2.04
N ARG A 65 -3.37 -5.29 -1.07
CA ARG A 65 -3.69 -4.83 0.28
C ARG A 65 -2.42 -4.85 1.13
N ALA A 66 -2.34 -4.00 2.15
CA ALA A 66 -1.24 -4.04 3.11
C ALA A 66 -1.09 -5.43 3.74
N SER A 67 -2.20 -6.13 3.98
CA SER A 67 -2.24 -7.51 4.47
C SER A 67 -1.56 -8.51 3.54
N ASP A 68 -1.45 -8.22 2.25
CA ASP A 68 -0.88 -9.13 1.25
C ASP A 68 0.66 -9.05 1.23
N LEU A 69 1.24 -8.00 1.84
CA LEU A 69 2.68 -7.73 1.86
C LEU A 69 3.29 -7.70 3.27
N MET A 70 2.50 -7.44 4.31
CA MET A 70 3.00 -7.27 5.67
C MET A 70 3.52 -8.59 6.27
N ASN A 71 4.47 -8.50 7.20
CA ASN A 71 4.82 -9.61 8.07
C ASN A 71 3.88 -9.64 9.28
N GLU A 72 3.27 -10.80 9.55
CA GLU A 72 2.37 -10.97 10.70
C GLU A 72 3.11 -11.00 12.04
N THR A 73 4.33 -11.55 12.05
CA THR A 73 5.19 -11.58 13.22
C THR A 73 6.12 -10.38 13.19
N VAL A 74 5.96 -9.49 14.16
CA VAL A 74 6.74 -8.25 14.28
C VAL A 74 7.75 -8.42 15.40
N ILE A 75 9.04 -8.33 15.06
CA ILE A 75 10.11 -8.20 16.05
C ILE A 75 10.10 -6.77 16.57
N SER A 76 10.11 -6.61 17.90
CA SER A 76 9.95 -5.31 18.57
C SER A 76 10.70 -5.26 19.89
N VAL A 77 10.92 -4.05 20.39
CA VAL A 77 11.46 -3.79 21.74
C VAL A 77 10.46 -3.00 22.58
N ALA A 78 10.61 -3.06 23.90
CA ALA A 78 9.89 -2.23 24.85
C ALA A 78 10.61 -0.88 25.07
N PRO A 79 9.89 0.18 25.48
CA PRO A 79 10.51 1.49 25.75
C PRO A 79 11.55 1.45 26.87
N ASP A 80 11.42 0.50 27.80
CA ASP A 80 12.30 0.35 28.97
C ASP A 80 13.49 -0.60 28.71
N ASP A 81 13.54 -1.27 27.55
CA ASP A 81 14.66 -2.14 27.17
C ASP A 81 15.93 -1.29 26.97
N ALA A 82 17.10 -1.91 27.14
CA ALA A 82 18.36 -1.21 26.92
C ALA A 82 18.61 -1.02 25.40
N VAL A 83 19.15 0.14 25.00
CA VAL A 83 19.49 0.41 23.59
C VAL A 83 20.41 -0.67 23.00
N ARG A 84 21.36 -1.21 23.80
CA ARG A 84 22.23 -2.31 23.35
C ARG A 84 21.43 -3.56 22.96
N GLU A 85 20.36 -3.88 23.68
CA GLU A 85 19.52 -5.04 23.41
C GLU A 85 18.72 -4.84 22.10
N ALA A 86 18.30 -3.59 21.83
CA ALA A 86 17.70 -3.25 20.54
C ALA A 86 18.70 -3.39 19.38
N VAL A 87 19.95 -3.01 19.57
CA VAL A 87 21.02 -3.17 18.56
C VAL A 87 21.35 -4.64 18.34
N ASP A 88 21.51 -5.42 19.40
CA ASP A 88 21.75 -6.87 19.31
C ASP A 88 20.61 -7.55 18.53
N LEU A 89 19.36 -7.22 18.85
CA LEU A 89 18.18 -7.77 18.16
C LEU A 89 18.10 -7.35 16.69
N MET A 90 18.48 -6.11 16.37
CA MET A 90 18.62 -5.63 14.99
C MET A 90 19.64 -6.46 14.20
N GLU A 91 20.79 -6.77 14.79
CA GLU A 91 21.84 -7.57 14.15
C GLU A 91 21.42 -9.04 13.98
N GLU A 92 20.84 -9.64 15.03
CA GLU A 92 20.38 -11.03 15.03
C GLU A 92 19.30 -11.29 13.97
N GLU A 93 18.33 -10.38 13.86
CA GLU A 93 17.19 -10.51 12.95
C GLU A 93 17.40 -9.80 11.60
N ALA A 94 18.60 -9.24 11.38
CA ALA A 94 18.98 -8.48 10.18
C ALA A 94 18.03 -7.31 9.84
N TYR A 95 17.54 -6.62 10.88
CA TYR A 95 16.75 -5.39 10.76
C TYR A 95 17.60 -4.15 11.05
N SER A 96 17.37 -3.06 10.33
CA SER A 96 18.01 -1.76 10.60
C SER A 96 17.20 -0.85 11.53
N GLN A 97 15.95 -1.24 11.81
CA GLN A 97 14.99 -0.50 12.61
C GLN A 97 13.98 -1.45 13.23
N LEU A 98 13.58 -1.17 14.47
CA LEU A 98 12.58 -1.91 15.20
C LEU A 98 11.45 -0.98 15.68
N PRO A 99 10.18 -1.41 15.64
CA PRO A 99 9.10 -0.74 16.34
C PRO A 99 9.29 -0.86 17.85
N VAL A 100 9.00 0.23 18.56
CA VAL A 100 8.93 0.24 20.02
C VAL A 100 7.48 0.07 20.43
N LEU A 101 7.17 -1.04 21.10
CA LEU A 101 5.81 -1.39 21.51
C LEU A 101 5.66 -1.33 23.03
N GLN A 102 4.55 -0.79 23.50
CA GLN A 102 4.13 -0.87 24.90
C GLN A 102 2.74 -1.50 24.95
N ASN A 103 2.62 -2.68 25.59
CA ASN A 103 1.37 -3.45 25.66
C ASN A 103 0.74 -3.72 24.29
N GLY A 104 1.56 -4.00 23.27
CA GLY A 104 1.12 -4.23 21.89
C GLY A 104 0.75 -2.98 21.11
N VAL A 105 0.87 -1.79 21.70
CA VAL A 105 0.63 -0.51 21.04
C VAL A 105 1.96 0.09 20.58
N PRO A 106 2.11 0.47 19.29
CA PRO A 106 3.27 1.23 18.83
C PRO A 106 3.36 2.59 19.52
N VAL A 107 4.47 2.84 20.21
CA VAL A 107 4.74 4.09 20.92
C VAL A 107 5.94 4.85 20.36
N GLY A 108 6.78 4.18 19.57
CA GLY A 108 7.96 4.79 18.95
C GLY A 108 8.59 3.88 17.91
N SER A 109 9.74 4.28 17.41
CA SER A 109 10.61 3.46 16.57
C SER A 109 12.08 3.74 16.91
N ILE A 110 12.93 2.72 16.90
CA ILE A 110 14.37 2.90 17.10
C ILE A 110 15.12 2.28 15.92
N SER A 111 16.03 3.04 15.33
CA SER A 111 16.87 2.65 14.21
C SER A 111 18.35 2.74 14.56
N GLN A 112 19.19 2.06 13.78
CA GLN A 112 20.65 2.25 13.85
C GLN A 112 21.04 3.72 13.69
N GLY A 113 20.30 4.49 12.90
CA GLY A 113 20.50 5.92 12.72
C GLY A 113 20.26 6.73 13.99
N ASP A 114 19.21 6.40 14.76
CA ASP A 114 18.91 7.03 16.04
C ASP A 114 20.04 6.79 17.05
N VAL A 115 20.52 5.54 17.13
CA VAL A 115 21.63 5.16 18.01
C VAL A 115 22.91 5.91 17.65
N VAL A 116 23.26 5.97 16.36
CA VAL A 116 24.43 6.72 15.88
C VAL A 116 24.29 8.22 16.18
N HIS A 117 23.09 8.78 16.04
CA HIS A 117 22.83 10.19 16.31
C HIS A 117 22.94 10.53 17.80
N ALA A 118 22.47 9.64 18.68
CA ALA A 118 22.53 9.82 20.12
C ALA A 118 23.95 9.81 20.69
N GLY A 119 24.89 9.17 19.99
CA GLY A 119 26.33 9.23 20.28
C GLY A 119 26.84 8.10 21.16
N GLU A 120 27.99 8.32 21.80
CA GLU A 120 28.68 7.28 22.57
C GLU A 120 28.03 7.04 23.95
N ASN A 121 28.18 5.82 24.47
CA ASN A 121 27.73 5.38 25.80
C ASN A 121 26.20 5.31 25.99
N VAL A 122 25.44 5.22 24.90
CA VAL A 122 23.97 5.12 24.98
C VAL A 122 23.43 3.71 25.22
N GLY A 123 24.29 2.69 25.18
CA GLY A 123 23.88 1.29 25.21
C GLY A 123 23.07 0.87 26.45
N ASP A 124 23.33 1.49 27.60
CA ASP A 124 22.63 1.20 28.86
C ASP A 124 21.43 2.15 29.11
N HIS A 125 21.20 3.13 28.24
CA HIS A 125 20.00 3.98 28.32
C HIS A 125 18.76 3.19 27.87
N PRO A 126 17.58 3.54 28.41
CA PRO A 126 16.33 2.98 27.92
C PRO A 126 16.07 3.45 26.48
N VAL A 127 15.50 2.56 25.66
CA VAL A 127 15.12 2.85 24.27
C VAL A 127 14.28 4.13 24.17
N SER A 128 13.41 4.42 25.15
CA SER A 128 12.58 5.62 25.18
C SER A 128 13.34 6.95 25.16
N GLU A 129 14.61 6.97 25.57
CA GLU A 129 15.45 8.18 25.57
C GLU A 129 16.11 8.45 24.21
N VAL A 130 16.18 7.44 23.34
CA VAL A 130 16.87 7.50 22.03
C VAL A 130 15.91 7.37 20.86
N MET A 131 14.78 6.69 21.05
CA MET A 131 13.82 6.39 19.99
C MET A 131 13.23 7.64 19.31
N SER A 132 12.85 7.46 18.07
CA SER A 132 12.05 8.39 17.27
C SER A 132 10.54 8.17 17.48
N GLU A 133 9.74 9.08 16.92
CA GLU A 133 8.27 8.96 16.92
C GLU A 133 7.79 7.64 16.30
N SER A 134 6.56 7.25 16.66
CA SER A 134 5.96 6.01 16.14
C SER A 134 5.63 6.09 14.65
N PHE A 135 5.56 4.93 14.00
CA PHE A 135 5.17 4.84 12.60
C PHE A 135 3.70 5.26 12.38
N PRO A 136 3.37 5.85 11.22
CA PRO A 136 1.98 6.01 10.82
C PRO A 136 1.26 4.66 10.75
N THR A 137 0.08 4.57 11.35
CA THR A 137 -0.73 3.34 11.35
C THR A 137 -1.89 3.44 10.36
N VAL A 138 -2.17 2.33 9.67
CA VAL A 138 -3.36 2.16 8.83
C VAL A 138 -4.33 1.17 9.49
N ALA A 139 -5.62 1.45 9.39
CA ALA A 139 -6.70 0.61 9.91
C ALA A 139 -7.39 -0.18 8.79
#